data_AF-A0A3B3BQQ1-F1
#
_entry.id   AF-A0A3B3BQQ1-F1
#
_cell.length_a   1.000
_cell.length_b   1.000
_cell.length_c   1.000
_cell.angle_alpha   90.00
_cell.angle_beta   90.00
_cell.angle_gamma   90.00
#
_symmetry.space_group_name_H-M   'P 1'
#
loop_
_entity.id
_entity.type
_entity.pdbx_description
1 polymer ?
#
loop_
_entity_poly.entity_id
_entity_poly.type
_entity_poly.pdbx_seq_one_letter_code
_entity_poly.pdbx_strand_id
1 'polypeptide(L)'
;MAEKYVVCRHSCCRFNGCRHTCCRFNGCHPSCCRFNGCHHSCCRFNGCHPSCCRFNSCLHSCCEFNGCHHSCCRFNGCRCVECFTCCRFNGCRHTCCRFNGCRRICRRFSGCHICCWFNSCCHICCRFNGCHHTCCRFNGCHHTCCRFNGCRHICCRFSGCHHTCCRFNNCCHICCWLNSCCHICCRFSGCCLAMS
;
A
#
# COMPACT_ATOMS: atom_id res chain seq x y z
N MET A 1 -12.66 22.78 -10.06
CA MET A 1 -12.95 23.29 -8.70
C MET A 1 -12.36 22.30 -7.72
N ALA A 2 -11.66 22.75 -6.68
CA ALA A 2 -11.05 21.84 -5.69
C ALA A 2 -12.00 21.67 -4.50
N GLU A 3 -12.56 20.47 -4.34
CA GLU A 3 -13.46 20.17 -3.23
C GLU A 3 -12.66 19.89 -1.96
N LYS A 4 -13.08 20.49 -0.83
CA LYS A 4 -12.51 20.22 0.48
C LYS A 4 -13.55 19.54 1.35
N TYR A 5 -13.24 18.34 1.78
CA TYR A 5 -14.01 17.55 2.72
C TYR A 5 -13.29 17.56 4.06
N VAL A 6 -13.90 18.22 5.05
CA VAL A 6 -13.35 18.34 6.40
C VAL A 6 -14.26 17.58 7.34
N VAL A 7 -13.70 16.61 8.07
CA VAL A 7 -14.38 15.80 9.09
C VAL A 7 -15.69 15.18 8.58
N CYS A 8 -15.55 14.18 7.70
CA CYS A 8 -16.71 13.42 7.21
C CYS A 8 -16.79 12.07 7.91
N ARG A 9 -17.93 11.78 8.53
CA ARG A 9 -18.26 10.45 9.06
C ARG A 9 -19.27 9.80 8.13
N HIS A 10 -18.82 8.81 7.38
CA HIS A 10 -19.69 8.02 6.51
C HIS A 10 -19.79 6.63 7.11
N SER A 11 -21.01 6.14 7.32
CA SER A 11 -21.26 4.80 7.83
C SER A 11 -22.13 4.04 6.85
N CYS A 12 -21.69 2.84 6.46
CA CYS A 12 -22.45 1.95 5.58
C CYS A 12 -22.79 2.53 4.20
N CYS A 13 -22.05 3.54 3.75
CA CYS A 13 -22.28 4.18 2.45
C CYS A 13 -21.76 3.31 1.29
N ARG A 14 -22.42 3.42 0.13
CA ARG A 14 -21.95 2.82 -1.13
C ARG A 14 -21.70 3.92 -2.16
N PHE A 15 -20.45 4.02 -2.60
CA PHE A 15 -19.99 4.93 -3.62
C PHE A 15 -19.70 4.12 -4.88
N ASN A 16 -20.44 4.38 -5.96
CA ASN A 16 -20.30 3.68 -7.22
C ASN A 16 -19.92 4.68 -8.32
N GLY A 17 -18.80 4.47 -8.99
CA GLY A 17 -18.38 5.30 -10.13
C GLY A 17 -18.00 6.75 -9.80
N CYS A 18 -17.86 7.10 -8.52
CA CYS A 18 -17.54 8.47 -8.10
C CYS A 18 -16.20 8.92 -8.69
N ARG A 19 -16.16 10.15 -9.22
CA ARG A 19 -14.94 10.77 -9.73
C ARG A 19 -14.59 11.96 -8.86
N HIS A 20 -13.46 11.87 -8.17
CA HIS A 20 -12.93 12.91 -7.32
C HIS A 20 -11.66 13.45 -7.96
N THR A 21 -11.66 14.74 -8.30
CA THR A 21 -10.54 15.42 -8.94
C THR A 21 -10.11 16.58 -8.07
N CYS A 22 -8.82 16.62 -7.72
CA CYS A 22 -8.24 17.67 -6.88
C CYS A 22 -8.91 17.84 -5.50
N CYS A 23 -9.55 16.78 -4.98
CA CYS A 23 -10.23 16.82 -3.69
C CYS A 23 -9.25 16.71 -2.52
N ARG A 24 -9.55 17.36 -1.39
CA ARG A 24 -8.81 17.23 -0.13
C ARG A 24 -9.73 16.67 0.95
N PHE A 25 -9.40 15.48 1.45
CA PHE A 25 -10.08 14.81 2.55
C PHE A 25 -9.23 14.96 3.82
N ASN A 26 -9.75 15.69 4.80
CA ASN A 26 -9.07 15.93 6.07
C ASN A 26 -9.91 15.34 7.21
N GLY A 27 -9.36 14.38 7.95
CA GLY A 27 -10.05 13.83 9.14
C GLY A 27 -11.32 13.02 8.81
N CYS A 28 -11.38 12.37 7.64
CA CYS A 28 -12.54 11.56 7.27
C CYS A 28 -12.48 10.16 7.90
N HIS A 29 -13.60 9.69 8.45
CA HIS A 29 -13.74 8.39 9.12
C HIS A 29 -14.84 7.55 8.45
N PRO A 30 -14.61 7.00 7.24
CA PRO A 30 -15.55 6.08 6.64
C PRO A 30 -15.50 4.73 7.37
N SER A 31 -16.67 4.21 7.72
CA SER A 31 -16.84 2.93 8.41
C SER A 31 -17.80 2.04 7.61
N CYS A 32 -17.38 0.81 7.35
CA CYS A 32 -18.17 -0.18 6.60
C CYS A 32 -18.59 0.28 5.18
N CYS A 33 -17.95 1.30 4.63
CA CYS A 33 -18.26 1.83 3.31
C CYS A 33 -17.73 0.93 2.18
N ARG A 34 -18.40 0.97 1.02
CA ARG A 34 -17.95 0.32 -0.21
C ARG A 34 -17.73 1.35 -1.31
N PHE A 35 -16.56 1.29 -1.93
CA PHE A 35 -16.16 2.11 -3.06
C PHE A 35 -15.97 1.17 -4.25
N ASN A 36 -16.81 1.30 -5.28
CA ASN A 36 -16.76 0.47 -6.47
C ASN A 36 -16.49 1.35 -7.69
N GLY A 37 -15.37 1.12 -8.38
CA GLY A 37 -15.02 1.85 -9.59
C GLY A 37 -14.82 3.36 -9.37
N CYS A 38 -14.46 3.78 -8.16
CA CYS A 38 -14.16 5.19 -7.89
C CYS A 38 -12.83 5.60 -8.50
N HIS A 39 -12.79 6.81 -9.05
CA HIS A 39 -11.59 7.41 -9.63
C HIS A 39 -11.16 8.60 -8.79
N HIS A 40 -9.93 8.56 -8.28
CA HIS A 40 -9.33 9.65 -7.54
C HIS A 40 -8.13 10.17 -8.32
N SER A 41 -8.20 11.42 -8.78
CA SER A 41 -7.08 12.11 -9.42
C SER A 41 -6.66 13.31 -8.58
N CYS A 42 -5.35 13.43 -8.32
CA CYS A 42 -4.75 14.53 -7.57
C CYS A 42 -5.38 14.75 -6.18
N CYS A 43 -5.91 13.69 -5.57
CA CYS A 43 -6.58 13.77 -4.27
C CYS A 43 -5.56 13.71 -3.13
N ARG A 44 -5.82 14.45 -2.05
CA ARG A 44 -5.03 14.40 -0.81
C ARG A 44 -5.89 13.90 0.34
N PHE A 45 -5.40 12.90 1.04
CA PHE A 45 -6.01 12.31 2.23
C PHE A 45 -5.09 12.58 3.41
N ASN A 46 -5.54 13.38 4.37
CA ASN A 46 -4.78 13.72 5.56
C ASN A 46 -5.54 13.27 6.81
N GLY A 47 -4.94 12.39 7.60
CA GLY A 47 -5.54 11.90 8.84
C GLY A 47 -6.87 11.19 8.63
N CYS A 48 -7.03 10.45 7.52
CA CYS A 48 -8.24 9.67 7.28
C CYS A 48 -8.15 8.29 7.96
N HIS A 49 -9.26 7.83 8.54
CA HIS A 49 -9.32 6.54 9.26
C HIS A 49 -10.42 5.63 8.68
N PRO A 50 -10.22 5.05 7.49
CA PRO A 50 -11.13 4.05 6.96
C PRO A 50 -11.08 2.76 7.78
N SER A 51 -12.27 2.33 8.22
CA SER A 51 -12.46 1.10 8.99
C SER A 51 -13.44 0.17 8.31
N CYS A 52 -13.04 -1.10 8.13
CA CYS A 52 -13.86 -2.14 7.51
C CYS A 52 -14.35 -1.78 6.09
N CYS A 53 -13.65 -0.86 5.39
CA CYS A 53 -14.03 -0.42 4.06
C CYS A 53 -13.61 -1.41 2.98
N ARG A 54 -14.35 -1.42 1.87
CA ARG A 54 -14.01 -2.21 0.67
C ARG A 54 -13.82 -1.29 -0.52
N PHE A 55 -12.68 -1.41 -1.17
CA PHE A 55 -12.31 -0.69 -2.39
C PHE A 55 -12.20 -1.72 -3.51
N ASN A 56 -13.10 -1.67 -4.47
CA ASN A 56 -13.15 -2.59 -5.61
C ASN A 56 -12.91 -1.80 -6.89
N SER A 57 -11.88 -2.19 -7.64
CA SER A 57 -11.54 -1.59 -8.94
C SER A 57 -11.35 -0.08 -8.91
N CYS A 58 -10.93 0.49 -7.77
CA CYS A 58 -10.67 1.92 -7.65
C CYS A 58 -9.38 2.30 -8.40
N LEU A 59 -9.41 3.45 -9.07
CA LEU A 59 -8.26 4.02 -9.75
C LEU A 59 -7.73 5.23 -9.00
N HIS A 60 -6.43 5.25 -8.77
CA HIS A 60 -5.75 6.39 -8.15
C HIS A 60 -4.68 6.95 -9.09
N SER A 61 -4.71 8.26 -9.32
CA SER A 61 -3.69 8.99 -10.04
C SER A 61 -3.22 10.16 -9.20
N CYS A 62 -1.91 10.25 -8.97
CA CYS A 62 -1.27 11.35 -8.22
C CYS A 62 -1.86 11.60 -6.83
N CYS A 63 -2.30 10.56 -6.12
CA CYS A 63 -2.89 10.73 -4.79
C CYS A 63 -1.84 10.71 -3.68
N GLU A 64 -2.10 11.48 -2.63
CA GLU A 64 -1.23 11.54 -1.44
C GLU A 64 -2.02 11.17 -0.20
N PHE A 65 -1.43 10.29 0.62
CA PHE A 65 -1.97 9.83 1.88
C PHE A 65 -0.96 10.18 2.98
N ASN A 66 -1.35 11.05 3.90
CA ASN A 66 -0.52 11.48 5.01
C ASN A 66 -1.21 11.12 6.33
N GLY A 67 -0.53 10.34 7.18
CA GLY A 67 -1.04 9.96 8.50
C GLY A 67 -2.38 9.21 8.47
N CYS A 68 -2.66 8.45 7.41
CA CYS A 68 -3.92 7.70 7.30
C CYS A 68 -3.83 6.35 8.01
N HIS A 69 -4.91 5.94 8.67
CA HIS A 69 -4.99 4.68 9.41
C HIS A 69 -6.07 3.78 8.82
N HIS A 70 -5.65 2.75 8.11
CA HIS A 70 -6.55 1.77 7.50
C HIS A 70 -6.66 0.55 8.42
N SER A 71 -7.86 0.28 8.92
CA SER A 71 -8.16 -0.90 9.72
C SER A 71 -9.12 -1.84 9.00
N CYS A 72 -8.74 -3.11 8.90
CA CYS A 72 -9.59 -4.18 8.32
C CYS A 72 -10.12 -3.88 6.91
N CYS A 73 -9.40 -3.06 6.14
CA CYS A 73 -9.82 -2.65 4.81
C CYS A 73 -9.46 -3.70 3.75
N ARG A 74 -10.29 -3.81 2.71
CA ARG A 74 -10.05 -4.72 1.57
C ARG A 74 -9.92 -3.93 0.28
N PHE A 75 -8.84 -4.16 -0.45
CA PHE A 75 -8.55 -3.57 -1.74
C PHE A 75 -8.51 -4.70 -2.77
N ASN A 76 -9.45 -4.70 -3.71
CA ASN A 76 -9.55 -5.72 -4.76
C ASN A 76 -9.41 -5.05 -6.12
N GLY A 77 -8.38 -5.42 -6.87
CA GLY A 77 -8.18 -4.93 -8.24
C GLY A 77 -7.91 -3.43 -8.36
N CYS A 78 -7.58 -2.75 -7.25
CA CYS A 78 -7.23 -1.32 -7.28
C CYS A 78 -5.95 -1.09 -8.09
N ARG A 79 -5.90 0.00 -8.85
CA ARG A 79 -4.76 0.33 -9.71
C ARG A 79 -4.34 1.77 -9.51
N CYS A 80 -3.03 2.01 -9.55
CA CYS A 80 -2.54 3.38 -9.76
C CYS A 80 -2.17 3.55 -11.24
N VAL A 81 -2.84 4.48 -11.92
CA VAL A 81 -2.73 4.66 -13.37
C VAL A 81 -2.13 6.04 -13.68
N GLU A 82 -1.46 6.16 -14.82
CA GLU A 82 -1.19 7.43 -15.51
C GLU A 82 -0.33 8.49 -14.81
N CYS A 83 0.68 8.14 -14.00
CA CYS A 83 1.70 9.15 -13.72
C CYS A 83 3.07 8.58 -13.33
N PHE A 84 4.13 9.30 -13.72
CA PHE A 84 5.44 9.19 -13.08
C PHE A 84 5.40 9.51 -11.57
N THR A 85 4.27 9.95 -11.00
CA THR A 85 4.07 10.19 -9.56
C THR A 85 2.87 9.43 -8.98
N CYS A 86 2.66 8.18 -9.41
CA CYS A 86 1.45 7.36 -9.15
C CYS A 86 0.72 7.60 -7.82
N CYS A 87 1.36 7.50 -6.65
CA CYS A 87 0.77 7.79 -5.33
C CYS A 87 1.85 7.83 -4.25
N ARG A 88 1.62 8.51 -3.12
CA ARG A 88 2.54 8.58 -1.97
C ARG A 88 1.82 8.26 -0.67
N PHE A 89 2.46 7.45 0.18
CA PHE A 89 2.04 7.20 1.56
C PHE A 89 3.12 7.67 2.52
N ASN A 90 2.77 8.56 3.44
CA ASN A 90 3.66 9.08 4.48
C ASN A 90 3.04 8.84 5.86
N GLY A 91 3.76 8.16 6.75
CA GLY A 91 3.33 7.91 8.12
C GLY A 91 2.01 7.14 8.23
N CYS A 92 1.63 6.38 7.20
CA CYS A 92 0.37 5.66 7.19
C CYS A 92 0.48 4.33 7.93
N ARG A 93 -0.61 3.92 8.59
CA ARG A 93 -0.72 2.63 9.27
C ARG A 93 -1.78 1.77 8.60
N HIS A 94 -1.43 0.54 8.27
CA HIS A 94 -2.36 -0.46 7.74
C HIS A 94 -2.36 -1.67 8.66
N THR A 95 -3.51 -1.95 9.27
CA THR A 95 -3.70 -3.08 10.18
C THR A 95 -4.78 -4.00 9.67
N CYS A 96 -4.43 -5.28 9.50
CA CYS A 96 -5.34 -6.33 9.04
C CYS A 96 -5.95 -6.03 7.66
N CYS A 97 -5.27 -5.27 6.82
CA CYS A 97 -5.74 -4.96 5.48
C CYS A 97 -5.41 -6.09 4.50
N ARG A 98 -6.25 -6.26 3.48
CA ARG A 98 -6.06 -7.25 2.41
C ARG A 98 -6.01 -6.57 1.06
N PHE A 99 -4.99 -6.88 0.27
CA PHE A 99 -4.78 -6.40 -1.08
C PHE A 99 -4.77 -7.59 -2.04
N ASN A 100 -5.71 -7.63 -2.98
CA ASN A 100 -5.85 -8.72 -3.94
C ASN A 100 -5.80 -8.17 -5.37
N GLY A 101 -4.85 -8.66 -6.18
CA GLY A 101 -4.77 -8.30 -7.60
C GLY A 101 -4.49 -6.81 -7.85
N CYS A 102 -3.94 -6.10 -6.87
CA CYS A 102 -3.64 -4.68 -7.00
C CYS A 102 -2.38 -4.46 -7.84
N ARG A 103 -2.40 -3.48 -8.74
CA ARG A 103 -1.29 -3.20 -9.68
C ARG A 103 -0.77 -1.78 -9.53
N ARG A 104 0.56 -1.62 -9.63
CA ARG A 104 1.30 -0.36 -9.43
C ARG A 104 0.96 0.29 -8.10
N ILE A 105 1.11 -0.43 -7.01
CA ILE A 105 0.81 0.08 -5.66
C ILE A 105 1.89 1.12 -5.28
N CYS A 106 1.61 2.39 -5.55
CA CYS A 106 2.29 3.60 -5.07
C CYS A 106 3.80 3.72 -5.33
N ARG A 107 4.24 4.95 -5.63
CA ARG A 107 5.65 5.20 -5.95
C ARG A 107 6.50 5.25 -4.69
N ARG A 108 5.95 5.73 -3.57
CA ARG A 108 6.71 5.93 -2.34
C ARG A 108 5.88 5.62 -1.09
N PHE A 109 6.47 4.85 -0.19
CA PHE A 109 6.06 4.66 1.19
C PHE A 109 7.18 5.19 2.10
N SER A 110 6.84 6.08 3.03
CA SER A 110 7.78 6.63 4.01
C SER A 110 7.22 6.46 5.41
N GLY A 111 7.96 5.77 6.29
CA GLY A 111 7.57 5.63 7.71
C GLY A 111 6.25 4.90 7.92
N CYS A 112 5.89 3.98 7.02
CA CYS A 112 4.60 3.28 7.11
C CYS A 112 4.70 2.04 8.00
N HIS A 113 3.63 1.76 8.75
CA HIS A 113 3.46 0.55 9.54
C HIS A 113 2.44 -0.36 8.85
N ILE A 114 2.86 -1.53 8.44
CA ILE A 114 2.11 -2.39 7.53
C ILE A 114 1.98 -3.78 8.18
N CYS A 115 0.74 -4.22 8.39
CA CYS A 115 0.38 -5.56 8.83
C CYS A 115 -0.75 -6.07 7.93
N CYS A 116 -0.38 -6.53 6.74
CA CYS A 116 -1.31 -6.77 5.65
C CYS A 116 -1.08 -8.10 4.95
N TRP A 117 -2.12 -8.57 4.28
CA TRP A 117 -2.03 -9.67 3.32
C TRP A 117 -2.08 -9.11 1.90
N PHE A 118 -1.07 -9.45 1.10
CA PHE A 118 -0.98 -9.18 -0.33
C PHE A 118 -1.08 -10.49 -1.10
N ASN A 119 -2.02 -10.54 -2.04
CA ASN A 119 -2.21 -11.68 -2.94
C ASN A 119 -2.18 -11.19 -4.40
N SER A 120 -1.32 -11.80 -5.21
CA SER A 120 -1.19 -11.52 -6.65
C SER A 120 -1.02 -10.03 -6.97
N CYS A 121 -0.26 -9.31 -6.15
CA CYS A 121 -0.03 -7.87 -6.30
C CYS A 121 1.21 -7.60 -7.15
N CYS A 122 1.17 -6.54 -7.98
CA CYS A 122 2.29 -6.10 -8.81
C CYS A 122 2.80 -4.73 -8.35
N HIS A 123 4.01 -4.70 -7.82
CA HIS A 123 4.74 -3.50 -7.41
C HIS A 123 5.82 -3.19 -8.43
N ILE A 124 5.74 -2.03 -9.07
CA ILE A 124 6.70 -1.60 -10.11
C ILE A 124 7.24 -0.24 -9.71
N CYS A 125 8.56 -0.11 -9.64
CA CYS A 125 9.26 1.13 -9.31
C CYS A 125 8.85 1.75 -7.96
N CYS A 126 8.44 0.91 -7.01
CA CYS A 126 8.06 1.33 -5.66
C CYS A 126 9.30 1.61 -4.80
N ARG A 127 9.23 2.62 -3.94
CA ARG A 127 10.28 2.94 -2.95
C ARG A 127 9.71 2.86 -1.54
N PHE A 128 10.29 2.05 -0.69
CA PHE A 128 9.95 1.92 0.72
C PHE A 128 11.11 2.47 1.54
N ASN A 129 10.85 3.51 2.32
CA ASN A 129 11.84 4.16 3.18
C ASN A 129 11.39 4.08 4.64
N GLY A 130 12.15 3.43 5.50
CA GLY A 130 11.86 3.33 6.94
C GLY A 130 10.50 2.67 7.24
N CYS A 131 10.07 1.72 6.42
CA CYS A 131 8.78 1.06 6.61
C CYS A 131 8.93 -0.16 7.52
N HIS A 132 7.92 -0.36 8.37
CA HIS A 132 7.81 -1.49 9.28
C HIS A 132 6.74 -2.44 8.77
N HIS A 133 7.17 -3.62 8.33
CA HIS A 133 6.30 -4.72 7.93
C HIS A 133 6.29 -5.77 9.05
N THR A 134 5.15 -5.95 9.67
CA THR A 134 4.97 -6.92 10.77
C THR A 134 3.89 -7.92 10.37
N CYS A 135 4.16 -9.21 10.52
CA CYS A 135 3.18 -10.28 10.23
C CYS A 135 2.57 -10.19 8.82
N CYS A 136 3.29 -9.61 7.86
CA CYS A 136 2.80 -9.45 6.50
C CYS A 136 2.87 -10.78 5.75
N ARG A 137 1.87 -11.06 4.92
CA ARG A 137 1.87 -12.21 4.01
C ARG A 137 1.88 -11.71 2.58
N PHE A 138 2.82 -12.17 1.77
CA PHE A 138 2.91 -11.92 0.35
C PHE A 138 2.77 -13.25 -0.38
N ASN A 139 1.75 -13.38 -1.22
CA ASN A 139 1.51 -14.57 -2.01
C ASN A 139 1.43 -14.20 -3.50
N GLY A 140 2.26 -14.81 -4.34
CA GLY A 140 2.27 -14.56 -5.78
C GLY A 140 2.55 -13.10 -6.17
N CYS A 141 3.29 -12.36 -5.34
CA CYS A 141 3.53 -10.93 -5.58
C CYS A 141 4.74 -10.70 -6.47
N HIS A 142 4.64 -9.75 -7.40
CA HIS A 142 5.73 -9.36 -8.29
C HIS A 142 6.26 -7.99 -7.90
N HIS A 143 7.56 -7.90 -7.67
CA HIS A 143 8.28 -6.67 -7.40
C HIS A 143 9.32 -6.43 -8.50
N THR A 144 9.19 -5.33 -9.22
CA THR A 144 10.10 -4.96 -10.31
C THR A 144 10.68 -3.58 -10.05
N CYS A 145 12.00 -3.45 -10.10
CA CYS A 145 12.73 -2.20 -9.89
C CYS A 145 12.39 -1.50 -8.56
N CYS A 146 12.02 -2.27 -7.53
CA CYS A 146 11.64 -1.74 -6.23
C CYS A 146 12.88 -1.46 -5.38
N ARG A 147 12.81 -0.44 -4.51
CA ARG A 147 13.89 -0.08 -3.57
C ARG A 147 13.36 -0.09 -2.15
N PHE A 148 14.02 -0.81 -1.27
CA PHE A 148 13.76 -0.87 0.16
C PHE A 148 14.97 -0.26 0.86
N ASN A 149 14.75 0.77 1.69
CA ASN A 149 15.80 1.44 2.44
C ASN A 149 15.39 1.55 3.91
N GLY A 150 16.17 0.98 4.82
CA GLY A 150 15.89 1.05 6.26
C GLY A 150 14.60 0.32 6.67
N CYS A 151 14.12 -0.65 5.89
CA CYS A 151 12.86 -1.33 6.16
C CYS A 151 13.05 -2.47 7.15
N ARG A 152 12.10 -2.65 8.09
CA ARG A 152 12.09 -3.79 9.01
C ARG A 152 10.97 -4.73 8.64
N HIS A 153 11.31 -5.99 8.39
CA HIS A 153 10.39 -7.09 8.15
C HIS A 153 10.46 -8.05 9.33
N ILE A 154 9.35 -8.21 10.05
CA ILE A 154 9.25 -9.06 11.23
C ILE A 154 8.12 -10.06 11.01
N CYS A 155 8.39 -11.35 11.16
CA CYS A 155 7.42 -12.43 10.96
C CYS A 155 6.71 -12.37 9.61
N CYS A 156 7.41 -11.92 8.56
CA CYS A 156 6.82 -11.79 7.23
C CYS A 156 6.97 -13.09 6.45
N ARG A 157 5.92 -13.48 5.73
CA ARG A 157 5.89 -14.69 4.89
C ARG A 157 5.76 -14.30 3.43
N PHE A 158 6.67 -14.77 2.60
CA PHE A 158 6.65 -14.62 1.15
C PHE A 158 6.51 -16.00 0.52
N SER A 159 5.54 -16.16 -0.38
CA SER A 159 5.24 -17.42 -1.07
C SER A 159 5.04 -17.15 -2.55
N GLY A 160 5.86 -17.75 -3.42
CA GLY A 160 5.75 -17.53 -4.87
C GLY A 160 6.00 -16.09 -5.30
N CYS A 161 6.84 -15.33 -4.57
CA CYS A 161 7.12 -13.94 -4.88
C CYS A 161 8.26 -13.82 -5.90
N HIS A 162 8.13 -12.90 -6.85
CA HIS A 162 9.16 -12.62 -7.84
C HIS A 162 9.74 -11.23 -7.63
N HIS A 163 11.03 -11.14 -7.40
CA HIS A 163 11.78 -9.89 -7.29
C HIS A 163 12.73 -9.75 -8.48
N THR A 164 12.57 -8.68 -9.23
CA THR A 164 13.37 -8.37 -10.43
C THR A 164 13.98 -6.97 -10.26
N CYS A 165 15.30 -6.87 -10.40
CA CYS A 165 16.04 -5.59 -10.30
C CYS A 165 15.76 -4.82 -9.00
N CYS A 166 15.50 -5.52 -7.89
CA CYS A 166 15.17 -4.90 -6.61
C CYS A 166 16.43 -4.59 -5.81
N ARG A 167 16.40 -3.52 -5.01
CA ARG A 167 17.50 -3.14 -4.12
C ARG A 167 17.02 -3.06 -2.68
N PHE A 168 17.76 -3.69 -1.78
CA PHE A 168 17.53 -3.69 -0.35
C PHE A 168 18.75 -3.10 0.34
N ASN A 169 18.56 -1.96 1.00
CA ASN A 169 19.60 -1.23 1.72
C ASN A 169 19.20 -1.13 3.19
N ASN A 170 20.08 -1.52 4.11
CA ASN A 170 19.87 -1.42 5.55
C ASN A 170 18.52 -2.01 6.01
N CYS A 171 18.10 -3.12 5.39
CA CYS A 171 16.85 -3.78 5.73
C CYS A 171 17.10 -4.87 6.77
N CYS A 172 16.22 -4.97 7.77
CA CYS A 172 16.28 -6.01 8.80
C CYS A 172 15.17 -7.01 8.55
N HIS A 173 15.50 -8.30 8.47
CA HIS A 173 14.55 -9.39 8.34
C HIS A 173 14.67 -10.29 9.58
N ILE A 174 13.59 -10.36 10.37
CA ILE A 174 13.52 -11.12 11.62
C ILE A 174 12.40 -12.15 11.47
N CYS A 175 12.71 -13.43 11.68
CA CYS A 175 11.75 -14.55 11.58
C CYS A 175 10.94 -14.53 10.27
N CYS A 176 11.58 -14.18 9.15
CA CYS A 176 10.93 -14.10 7.85
C CYS A 176 11.04 -15.43 7.11
N TRP A 177 9.94 -15.86 6.48
CA TRP A 177 9.89 -17.10 5.72
C TRP A 177 9.75 -16.81 4.23
N LEU A 178 10.64 -17.40 3.43
CA LEU A 178 10.64 -17.30 1.97
C LEU A 178 10.37 -18.70 1.40
N ASN A 179 9.26 -18.87 0.67
CA ASN A 179 8.91 -20.11 0.00
C ASN A 179 8.74 -19.87 -1.50
N SER A 180 9.44 -20.65 -2.33
CA SER A 180 9.38 -20.57 -3.80
C SER A 180 9.52 -19.13 -4.35
N CYS A 181 10.41 -18.32 -3.76
CA CYS A 181 10.63 -16.94 -4.20
C CYS A 181 11.78 -16.87 -5.21
N CYS A 182 11.62 -16.05 -6.26
CA CYS A 182 12.63 -15.84 -7.28
C CYS A 182 13.24 -14.45 -7.14
N HIS A 183 14.57 -14.35 -7.15
CA HIS A 183 15.31 -13.09 -7.12
C HIS A 183 16.21 -12.99 -8.34
N ILE A 184 15.96 -12.03 -9.23
CA ILE A 184 16.71 -11.80 -10.45
C ILE A 184 17.32 -10.41 -10.39
N CYS A 185 18.64 -10.30 -10.56
CA CYS A 185 19.39 -9.03 -10.53
C CYS A 185 19.09 -8.18 -9.28
N CYS A 186 18.88 -8.83 -8.12
CA CYS A 186 18.61 -8.14 -6.87
C CYS A 186 19.91 -7.83 -6.11
N ARG A 187 19.97 -6.67 -5.46
CA ARG A 187 21.13 -6.25 -4.65
C ARG A 187 20.72 -6.06 -3.20
N PHE A 188 21.51 -6.61 -2.29
CA PHE A 188 21.37 -6.45 -0.84
C PHE A 188 22.62 -5.76 -0.29
N SER A 189 22.44 -4.73 0.53
CA SER A 189 23.53 -3.94 1.12
C SER A 189 23.20 -3.60 2.56
N GLY A 190 24.09 -3.93 3.51
CA GLY A 190 23.90 -3.64 4.94
C GLY A 190 22.63 -4.27 5.54
N CYS A 191 22.12 -5.35 4.95
CA CYS A 191 20.91 -6.00 5.43
C CYS A 191 21.23 -7.02 6.53
N CYS A 192 20.41 -7.07 7.57
CA CYS A 192 20.53 -8.03 8.65
C CYS A 192 19.46 -9.12 8.50
N LEU A 193 19.86 -10.37 8.64
CA LEU A 193 18.95 -11.52 8.63
C LEU A 193 19.08 -12.23 9.99
N ALA A 194 18.05 -12.15 10.82
CA ALA A 194 17.94 -12.92 12.05
C ALA A 194 16.91 -14.04 11.82
N MET A 195 17.41 -15.23 11.51
CA MET A 195 16.59 -16.44 11.42
C MET A 195 16.66 -17.17 12.77
N SER A 196 15.50 -17.45 13.33
CA SER A 196 15.28 -18.34 14.47
C SER A 196 14.21 -19.34 14.08
#